data_AF-A0A7W2JIE6-F1
#
_entry.id   AF-A0A7W2JIE6-F1
#
_cell.length_a   1.000
_cell.length_b   1.000
_cell.length_c   1.000
_cell.angle_alpha   90.00
_cell.angle_beta   90.00
_cell.angle_gamma   90.00
#
_symmetry.space_group_name_H-M   'P 1'
#
loop_
_entity.id
_entity.type
_entity.pdbx_description
1 polymer ?
#
loop_
_entity_poly.entity_id
_entity_poly.type
_entity_poly.pdbx_seq_one_letter_code
_entity_poly.pdbx_strand_id
1 'polypeptide(L)' 'MSNEQGALDARAKRIAAKNGYRAERSDKPYSGDNYGEFMLIEDATNRIEAGHRYDMGAEQIIEFFEGDAA' A
#
# COMPACT_ATOMS: atom_id res chain seq x y z
N MET A 1 11.38 -11.63 6.91
CA MET A 1 10.30 -10.74 7.36
C MET A 1 9.73 -11.30 8.65
N SER A 2 9.21 -10.45 9.55
CA SER A 2 8.36 -10.92 10.65
C SER A 2 7.00 -11.38 10.12
N ASN A 3 6.31 -12.25 10.84
CA ASN A 3 4.98 -12.71 10.45
C ASN A 3 3.94 -11.58 10.47
N GLU A 4 4.15 -10.57 11.32
CA GLU A 4 3.27 -9.41 11.48
C GLU A 4 3.29 -8.49 10.26
N GLN A 5 4.48 -8.16 9.71
CA GLN A 5 4.59 -7.34 8.50
C GLN A 5 3.89 -8.03 7.31
N GLY A 6 4.11 -9.34 7.14
CA GLY A 6 3.44 -10.11 6.07
C GLY A 6 1.90 -10.12 6.20
N ALA A 7 1.36 -10.01 7.41
CA ALA A 7 -0.08 -9.90 7.66
C ALA A 7 -0.62 -8.49 7.34
N LEU A 8 0.11 -7.43 7.69
CA LEU A 8 -0.23 -6.04 7.35
C LEU A 8 -0.22 -5.82 5.83
N ASP A 9 0.84 -6.25 5.14
CA ASP A 9 0.94 -6.23 3.68
C ASP A 9 -0.27 -6.91 3.00
N ALA A 10 -0.61 -8.12 3.45
CA ALA A 10 -1.73 -8.88 2.91
C ALA A 10 -3.09 -8.24 3.22
N ARG A 11 -3.20 -7.48 4.31
CA ARG A 11 -4.39 -6.69 4.65
C ARG A 11 -4.50 -5.45 3.77
N ALA A 12 -3.42 -4.68 3.62
CA ALA A 12 -3.35 -3.50 2.76
C ALA A 12 -3.73 -3.82 1.31
N LYS A 13 -3.11 -4.86 0.72
CA LYS A 13 -3.45 -5.35 -0.63
C LYS A 13 -4.91 -5.75 -0.78
N ARG A 14 -5.50 -6.41 0.23
CA ARG A 14 -6.90 -6.83 0.22
C ARG A 14 -7.87 -5.64 0.29
N ILE A 15 -7.56 -4.62 1.09
CA ILE A 15 -8.42 -3.45 1.27
C ILE A 15 -8.35 -2.52 0.06
N ALA A 16 -7.17 -2.31 -0.53
CA ALA A 16 -7.05 -1.62 -1.81
C ALA A 16 -7.92 -2.32 -2.88
N ALA A 17 -7.77 -3.64 -3.04
CA ALA A 17 -8.49 -4.40 -4.06
C ALA A 17 -10.02 -4.38 -3.85
N LYS A 18 -10.49 -4.35 -2.60
CA LYS A 18 -11.91 -4.20 -2.26
C LYS A 18 -12.50 -2.87 -2.77
N ASN A 19 -11.68 -1.82 -2.85
CA ASN A 19 -12.10 -0.47 -3.24
C ASN A 19 -11.76 -0.11 -4.70
N GLY A 20 -11.24 -1.06 -5.50
CA GLY A 20 -10.88 -0.84 -6.91
C GLY A 20 -9.44 -0.34 -7.13
N TYR A 21 -8.54 -0.57 -6.18
CA TYR A 21 -7.13 -0.16 -6.24
C TYR A 21 -6.17 -1.33 -6.05
N ARG A 22 -4.97 -1.23 -6.63
CA ARG A 22 -3.84 -2.13 -6.37
C ARG A 22 -2.79 -1.46 -5.50
N ALA A 23 -2.44 -2.11 -4.40
CA ALA A 23 -1.27 -1.77 -3.59
C ALA A 23 -0.04 -2.53 -4.13
N GLU A 24 0.72 -1.87 -4.99
CA GLU A 24 1.92 -2.40 -5.64
C GLU A 24 3.13 -2.26 -4.70
N ARG A 25 3.81 -3.35 -4.35
CA ARG A 25 4.98 -3.31 -3.43
C ARG A 25 6.28 -3.32 -4.23
N SER A 26 7.26 -2.52 -3.84
CA SER A 26 8.61 -2.56 -4.40
C SER A 26 9.23 -3.95 -4.22
N ASP A 27 9.80 -4.52 -5.29
CA ASP A 27 10.56 -5.78 -5.26
C ASP A 27 12.00 -5.58 -4.78
N LYS A 28 12.48 -4.33 -4.74
CA LYS A 28 13.87 -4.00 -4.43
C LYS A 28 14.09 -3.88 -2.91
N PRO A 29 14.92 -4.75 -2.30
CA PRO A 29 15.38 -4.53 -0.95
C PRO A 29 16.19 -3.22 -0.90
N TYR A 30 15.99 -2.49 0.18
CA TYR A 30 16.10 -1.04 0.16
C TYR A 30 17.50 -0.52 0.55
N SER A 31 17.88 0.65 0.04
CA SER A 31 18.76 1.56 0.78
C SER A 31 18.02 2.07 2.03
N GLY A 32 18.70 2.71 2.98
CA GLY A 32 18.13 3.04 4.30
C GLY A 32 16.92 4.00 4.34
N ASP A 33 16.37 4.41 3.19
CA ASP A 33 15.42 5.53 3.03
C ASP A 33 14.01 5.11 2.56
N ASN A 34 13.74 3.80 2.37
CA ASN A 34 12.38 3.30 2.02
C ASN A 34 11.59 3.23 3.35
N TYR A 35 10.81 4.27 3.63
CA TYR A 35 9.92 4.34 4.81
C TYR A 35 8.47 3.92 4.52
N GLY A 36 8.08 3.91 3.24
CA GLY A 36 6.99 3.10 2.73
C GLY A 36 7.53 1.93 1.92
N GLU A 37 6.66 1.01 1.53
CA GLU A 37 7.01 -0.06 0.58
C GLU A 37 6.08 -0.12 -0.65
N PHE A 38 5.05 0.72 -0.72
CA PHE A 38 3.91 0.58 -1.62
C PHE A 38 3.59 1.84 -2.43
N MET A 39 3.09 1.64 -3.65
CA MET A 39 2.29 2.61 -4.41
C MET A 39 0.82 2.17 -4.39
N LEU A 40 -0.10 3.11 -4.31
CA LEU A 40 -1.54 2.88 -4.45
C LEU A 40 -1.99 3.31 -5.86
N ILE A 41 -2.56 2.39 -6.63
CA ILE A 41 -2.90 2.57 -8.04
C ILE A 41 -4.40 2.30 -8.26
N GLU A 42 -5.14 3.19 -8.90
CA GLU A 42 -6.53 2.95 -9.31
C GLU A 42 -6.56 1.95 -10.47
N ASP A 43 -7.17 0.77 -10.31
CA ASP A 43 -7.13 -0.28 -11.34
C ASP A 43 -7.94 0.11 -12.61
N ALA A 44 -8.93 0.99 -12.48
CA ALA A 44 -9.76 1.45 -13.61
C ALA A 44 -9.02 2.38 -14.59
N THR A 45 -8.02 3.13 -14.11
CA THR A 45 -7.32 4.16 -14.90
C THR A 45 -5.80 3.94 -14.99
N ASN A 46 -5.25 3.07 -14.14
CA ASN A 46 -3.82 2.94 -13.85
C ASN A 46 -3.17 4.24 -13.31
N ARG A 47 -3.97 5.18 -12.79
CA ARG A 47 -3.46 6.37 -12.08
C ARG A 47 -2.87 5.95 -10.74
N ILE A 48 -1.67 6.43 -10.41
CA ILE A 48 -1.14 6.35 -9.05
C ILE A 48 -1.84 7.42 -8.21
N GLU A 49 -2.51 7.01 -7.14
CA GLU A 49 -3.25 7.88 -6.22
C GLU A 49 -2.38 8.35 -5.05
N ALA A 50 -1.50 7.47 -4.56
CA ALA A 50 -0.57 7.75 -3.47
C ALA A 50 0.68 6.87 -3.57
N GLY A 51 1.75 7.24 -2.86
CA GLY A 51 3.00 6.47 -2.82
C GLY A 51 3.77 6.45 -4.15
N HIS A 52 3.85 7.57 -4.87
CA HIS A 52 4.51 7.67 -6.20
C HIS A 52 5.97 7.19 -6.26
N ARG A 53 6.65 7.01 -5.12
CA ARG A 53 8.02 6.50 -5.00
C ARG A 53 8.10 5.28 -4.09
N TYR A 54 7.01 4.51 -4.01
CA TYR A 54 6.77 3.46 -3.01
C TYR A 54 6.74 3.99 -1.56
N ASP A 55 6.56 5.29 -1.38
CA ASP A 55 6.64 6.02 -0.12
C ASP A 55 5.40 5.88 0.79
N MET A 56 4.49 4.94 0.50
CA MET A 56 3.34 4.61 1.34
C MET A 56 3.55 3.31 2.12
N GLY A 57 3.27 3.32 3.42
CA GLY A 57 3.28 2.15 4.29
C GLY A 57 1.99 1.32 4.20
N ALA A 58 2.06 0.04 4.56
CA ALA A 58 0.89 -0.85 4.59
C ALA A 58 -0.22 -0.31 5.53
N GLU A 59 0.15 0.26 6.67
CA GLU A 59 -0.79 0.86 7.63
C GLU A 59 -1.48 2.11 7.07
N GLN A 60 -0.76 2.97 6.34
CA GLN A 60 -1.32 4.15 5.68
C GLN A 60 -2.32 3.78 4.58
N ILE A 61 -2.12 2.66 3.87
CA ILE A 61 -3.10 2.15 2.90
C ILE A 61 -4.37 1.66 3.60
N ILE A 62 -4.24 1.07 4.79
CA ILE A 62 -5.40 0.65 5.60
C ILE A 62 -6.15 1.90 6.08
N GLU A 63 -5.44 2.89 6.62
CA GLU A 63 -5.98 4.17 7.09
C GLU A 63 -6.69 4.95 5.96
N PHE A 64 -6.11 5.00 4.74
CA PHE A 64 -6.70 5.67 3.57
C PHE A 64 -8.09 5.14 3.17
N PHE A 65 -8.41 3.87 3.49
CA PHE A 65 -9.68 3.24 3.13
C PHE A 65 -10.60 2.91 4.31
N GLU A 66 -10.09 2.88 5.55
CA GLU A 66 -10.88 2.62 6.77
C GLU A 66 -11.07 3.87 7.64
N GLY A 67 -10.22 4.89 7.51
CA GLY A 67 -10.24 6.12 8.33
C GLY A 67 -11.34 7.11 7.97
N ASP A 68 -11.87 7.05 6.74
CA ASP A 68 -12.95 7.91 6.24
C ASP A 68 -14.37 7.40 6.64
N ALA A 69 -14.44 6.45 7.58
CA ALA A 69 -15.67 5.88 8.10
C ALA A 69 -16.22 6.67 9.31
N ALA A 70 -16.67 7.91 9.04
CA ALA A 70 -17.24 8.85 10.03
C ALA A 70 -18.67 9.28 9.69
#